data_AF-A0A4P7BXH0-F1
#
_entry.id   AF-A0A4P7BXH0-F1
#
_cell.length_a   1.000
_cell.length_b   1.000
_cell.length_c   1.000
_cell.angle_alpha   90.00
_cell.angle_beta   90.00
_cell.angle_gamma   90.00
#
_symmetry.space_group_name_H-M   'P 1'
#
loop_
_entity.id
_entity.type
_entity.pdbx_description
1 polymer ?
#
loop_
_entity_poly.entity_id
_entity_poly.type
_entity_poly.pdbx_seq_one_letter_code
_entity_poly.pdbx_strand_id
1 'polypeptide(L)' 'MENKVLDYIMNNKEWIFSGIGVAVISWVSFRKSSNTKMTQKSGDNSTNIQVGGSINVSNKKDSGDK' A
#
# COMPACT_ATOMS: atom_id res chain seq x y z
N MET A 1 -0.99 -32.19 -26.27
CA MET A 1 -1.07 -32.06 -24.80
C MET A 1 -2.28 -31.22 -24.49
N GLU A 2 -3.22 -31.80 -23.75
CA GLU A 2 -4.43 -31.13 -23.31
C GLU A 2 -4.04 -30.04 -22.29
N ASN A 3 -4.42 -28.79 -22.55
CA ASN A 3 -4.13 -27.68 -21.66
C ASN A 3 -5.21 -27.64 -20.57
N LYS A 4 -5.03 -28.47 -19.54
CA LYS A 4 -5.95 -28.61 -18.40
C LYS A 4 -6.34 -27.27 -17.74
N VAL A 5 -5.46 -26.27 -17.82
CA VAL A 5 -5.72 -24.90 -17.34
C VAL A 5 -6.77 -24.19 -18.20
N LEU A 6 -6.69 -24.31 -19.53
CA LEU A 6 -7.67 -23.75 -20.45
C LEU A 6 -9.03 -24.40 -20.27
N ASP A 7 -9.09 -25.73 -20.12
CA ASP A 7 -10.36 -26.45 -19.93
C ASP A 7 -11.07 -26.02 -18.64
N TYR A 8 -10.31 -25.82 -17.57
CA TYR A 8 -10.84 -25.29 -16.31
C TYR A 8 -11.41 -23.88 -16.48
N ILE A 9 -10.73 -23.00 -17.22
CA ILE A 9 -11.23 -21.63 -17.49
C ILE A 9 -12.50 -21.69 -18.34
N MET A 10 -12.53 -22.52 -19.38
CA MET A 10 -13.69 -22.66 -20.27
C MET A 10 -14.93 -23.19 -19.53
N ASN A 11 -14.74 -24.14 -18.62
CA ASN A 11 -15.82 -24.71 -17.81
C ASN A 11 -16.35 -23.75 -16.75
N ASN A 12 -15.55 -22.76 -16.31
CA ASN A 12 -15.93 -21.82 -15.26
C ASN A 12 -16.13 -20.38 -15.77
N LYS A 13 -16.12 -20.16 -17.10
CA LYS A 13 -16.14 -18.81 -17.71
C LYS A 13 -17.31 -17.95 -17.26
N GLU A 14 -18.50 -18.53 -17.10
CA GLU A 14 -19.71 -17.80 -16.71
C GLU A 14 -19.61 -17.28 -15.30
N TRP A 15 -19.03 -18.07 -14.38
CA TRP A 15 -18.80 -17.64 -13.02
C TRP A 15 -17.66 -16.61 -12.95
N ILE A 16 -16.54 -16.81 -13.66
CA ILE A 16 -15.39 -15.90 -13.69
C ILE A 16 -15.76 -14.52 -14.24
N PHE A 17 -16.49 -14.49 -15.36
CA PHE A 17 -16.90 -13.26 -16.04
C PHE A 17 -18.29 -12.76 -15.63
N SER A 18 -18.94 -13.40 -14.65
CA SER A 18 -20.13 -12.83 -14.01
C SER A 18 -19.77 -11.56 -13.24
N GLY A 19 -20.76 -10.70 -12.99
CA GLY A 19 -20.57 -9.49 -12.19
C GLY A 19 -19.96 -9.77 -10.80
N ILE A 20 -20.31 -10.91 -10.19
CA ILE A 20 -19.73 -11.31 -8.89
C ILE A 20 -18.29 -11.84 -9.03
N GLY A 21 -17.99 -12.60 -10.08
CA GLY A 21 -16.64 -13.09 -10.36
C GLY A 21 -15.65 -11.95 -10.61
N VAL A 22 -16.04 -11.00 -11.47
CA VAL A 22 -15.23 -9.80 -11.76
C VAL A 22 -15.07 -8.93 -10.52
N ALA A 23 -16.12 -8.79 -9.69
CA ALA A 23 -16.04 -8.04 -8.44
C ALA A 23 -15.05 -8.65 -7.44
N VAL A 24 -15.06 -9.97 -7.25
CA VAL A 24 -14.12 -10.67 -6.35
C VAL A 24 -12.68 -10.58 -6.87
N ILE A 25 -12.46 -10.81 -8.16
CA ILE A 25 -11.13 -10.69 -8.79
C ILE A 25 -10.59 -9.27 -8.65
N SER A 26 -11.44 -8.27 -8.90
CA SER A 26 -11.08 -6.87 -8.73
C SER A 26 -10.77 -6.54 -7.28
N TRP A 27 -11.60 -6.99 -6.34
CA TRP A 27 -11.38 -6.77 -4.90
C TRP A 27 -10.04 -7.32 -4.43
N VAL A 28 -9.68 -8.53 -4.85
CA VAL A 28 -8.39 -9.15 -4.49
C VAL A 28 -7.22 -8.45 -5.17
N SER A 29 -7.34 -8.11 -6.46
CA SER A 29 -6.25 -7.49 -7.24
C SER A 29 -5.97 -6.04 -6.84
N PHE A 30 -7.03 -5.29 -6.49
CA PHE A 30 -6.94 -3.89 -6.07
C PHE A 30 -6.93 -3.74 -4.55
N ARG A 31 -6.73 -4.83 -3.79
CA ARG A 31 -6.52 -4.75 -2.34
C ARG A 31 -5.19 -4.06 -2.09
N LYS A 32 -5.23 -2.74 -2.03
CA LYS A 32 -4.08 -1.89 -1.79
C LYS A 32 -3.51 -2.27 -0.43
N SER A 33 -2.28 -2.79 -0.42
CA SER A 33 -1.52 -2.91 0.80
C SER A 33 -1.33 -1.50 1.34
N SER A 34 -1.76 -1.23 2.57
CA SER A 34 -1.56 0.06 3.27
C SER A 34 -0.09 0.27 3.67
N ASN A 35 0.84 -0.23 2.87
CA ASN A 35 2.24 0.10 2.99
C ASN A 35 2.40 1.53 2.51
N THR A 36 2.25 2.47 3.45
CA THR A 36 2.70 3.85 3.33
C THR A 36 4.21 3.80 3.14
N LYS A 37 4.65 3.52 1.91
CA LYS A 37 6.06 3.36 1.58
C LYS A 37 6.65 4.75 1.50
N MET A 38 7.11 5.24 2.64
CA MET A 38 7.58 6.58 2.79
C MET A 38 9.10 6.58 2.63
N THR A 39 9.59 7.24 1.58
CA THR A 39 11.02 7.32 1.25
C THR A 39 11.49 8.76 1.44
N GLN A 40 12.19 9.04 2.54
CA GLN A 40 12.75 10.37 2.80
C GLN A 40 14.24 10.37 2.46
N LYS A 41 14.66 11.27 1.57
CA LYS A 41 16.09 11.56 1.37
C LYS A 41 16.48 12.74 2.27
N SER A 42 17.63 12.65 2.93
CA SER A 42 18.20 13.70 3.81
C SER A 42 19.51 14.21 3.19
N GLY A 43 19.79 15.50 3.35
CA GLY A 43 21.10 16.10 3.06
C GLY A 43 21.91 16.36 4.33
N ASP A 44 23.12 16.90 4.20
CA ASP A 44 23.97 17.20 5.35
C ASP A 44 23.30 18.23 6.29
N ASN A 45 23.39 17.99 7.60
CA ASN A 45 22.82 18.81 8.68
C ASN A 45 21.27 18.98 8.65
N SER A 46 20.53 17.97 8.17
CA SER A 46 19.06 18.00 8.13
C SER A 46 18.41 17.07 9.16
N THR A 47 17.31 17.52 9.78
CA THR A 47 16.46 16.69 10.65
C THR A 47 15.24 16.23 9.87
N ASN A 48 15.24 14.96 9.49
CA ASN A 48 14.17 14.35 8.73
C ASN A 48 13.13 13.73 9.66
N ILE A 49 11.97 14.39 9.75
CA ILE A 49 10.85 13.94 10.57
C ILE A 49 9.77 13.37 9.66
N GLN A 50 9.39 12.12 9.91
CA GLN A 50 8.41 11.40 9.13
C GLN A 50 7.39 10.73 10.06
N VAL A 51 6.14 11.14 9.96
CA VAL A 51 5.06 10.59 10.78
C VAL A 51 3.86 10.23 9.92
N GLY A 52 3.31 9.04 10.15
CA GLY A 52 2.04 8.59 9.54
C GLY A 52 0.80 9.06 10.30
N GLY A 53 0.98 9.95 11.28
CA GLY A 53 -0.03 10.47 12.20
C GLY A 53 0.35 11.89 12.66
N SER A 54 0.04 12.26 13.91
CA SER A 54 0.36 13.60 14.42
C SER A 54 1.73 13.67 15.10
N ILE A 55 2.41 14.80 14.94
CA ILE A 55 3.62 15.16 15.67
C ILE A 55 3.46 16.52 16.35
N ASN A 56 3.90 16.62 17.59
CA ASN A 56 3.98 17.85 18.34
C ASN A 56 5.45 18.17 18.61
N VAL A 57 5.99 19.17 17.90
CA VAL A 57 7.39 19.59 18.07
C VAL A 57 7.43 20.78 19.01
N SER A 58 7.82 20.53 20.25
CA SER A 58 8.05 21.58 21.25
C SER A 58 9.53 21.94 21.29
N ASN A 59 9.89 23.14 20.83
CA ASN A 59 11.23 23.66 21.00
C ASN A 59 11.41 24.11 22.46
N LYS A 60 12.01 23.27 23.32
CA LYS A 60 12.65 23.80 24.53
C LYS A 60 13.88 24.56 24.08
N LYS A 61 13.77 25.89 24.01
CA LYS A 61 14.95 26.74 24.14
C LYS A 61 15.52 26.42 25.52
N ASP A 62 16.69 25.81 25.52
CA ASP A 62 17.51 25.72 26.71
C ASP A 62 17.84 27.18 27.07
N SER A 63 17.12 27.73 28.05
CA SER A 63 17.40 29.03 28.63
C SER A 63 18.70 28.87 29.41
N GLY A 64 19.82 28.90 28.69
CA GLY A 64 21.14 29.06 29.26
C GLY A 64 21.29 30.49 29.76
N ASP A 65 20.82 30.75 30.98
CA ASP A 65 21.31 31.83 31.83
C ASP A 65 22.84 31.66 31.98
N LYS A 66 23.63 32.57 31.40
CA LYS A 66 24.91 33.08 31.91
C LYS A 66 25.22 34.44 31.29
#